data_AF-A0AAE3GX19-F1
#
_entry.id   AF-A0AAE3GX19-F1
#
_cell.length_a   1.000
_cell.length_b   1.000
_cell.length_c   1.000
_cell.angle_alpha   90.00
_cell.angle_beta   90.00
_cell.angle_gamma   90.00
#
_symmetry.space_group_name_H-M   'P 1'
#
loop_
_entity.id
_entity.type
_entity.pdbx_description
1 polymer ?
#
loop_
_entity_poly.entity_id
_entity_poly.type
_entity_poly.pdbx_seq_one_letter_code
_entity_poly.pdbx_strand_id
1 'polypeptide(L)'
;MANLPHFIQYQGSKRNLTKHILQFLPKKINRLVEPFAGTAAISVVTSANHIAQTFWLNDLNKPLIELLELAIETPNEIADFYSELWNEQNADSLAHYFEIRSIFNKTNDPKLFLYLLAR
;
A
#
# COMPACT_ATOMS: atom_id res chain seq x y z
N MET A 1 4.62 -6.93 -20.23
CA MET A 1 4.93 -6.93 -18.78
C MET A 1 3.68 -7.43 -18.07
N ALA A 2 3.79 -8.37 -17.15
CA ALA A 2 2.65 -8.76 -16.32
C ALA A 2 2.07 -7.50 -15.66
N ASN A 3 0.74 -7.41 -15.54
CA ASN A 3 0.08 -6.36 -14.76
C ASN A 3 0.40 -6.63 -13.28
N LEU A 4 1.54 -6.11 -12.82
CA LEU A 4 1.91 -6.21 -11.42
C LEU A 4 0.87 -5.47 -10.57
N PRO A 5 0.51 -6.05 -9.41
CA PRO A 5 -0.47 -5.44 -8.52
C PRO A 5 -0.03 -4.05 -8.11
N HIS A 6 -1.00 -3.16 -8.00
CA HIS A 6 -0.80 -1.81 -7.52
C HIS A 6 -1.79 -1.60 -6.40
N PHE A 7 -1.24 -1.45 -5.20
CA PHE A 7 -2.04 -1.48 -4.00
C PHE A 7 -2.99 -0.29 -3.91
N ILE A 8 -2.45 0.93 -3.88
CA ILE A 8 -3.21 2.19 -3.83
C ILE A 8 -2.50 3.29 -4.62
N GLN A 9 -3.27 4.24 -5.16
CA GLN A 9 -2.69 5.45 -5.74
C GLN A 9 -2.01 6.27 -4.64
N TYR A 10 -0.77 6.70 -4.90
CA TYR A 10 0.01 7.44 -3.91
C TYR A 10 0.91 8.46 -4.60
N GLN A 11 0.93 9.67 -4.05
CA GLN A 11 1.73 10.76 -4.60
C GLN A 11 3.21 10.39 -4.56
N GLY A 12 3.90 10.64 -5.69
CA GLY A 12 5.33 10.34 -5.80
C GLY A 12 5.65 8.85 -6.00
N SER A 13 4.65 8.00 -6.23
CA SER A 13 4.85 6.58 -6.58
C SER A 13 5.83 6.43 -7.76
N LYS A 14 6.80 5.53 -7.60
CA LYS A 14 7.85 5.27 -8.60
C LYS A 14 7.43 4.24 -9.64
N ARG A 15 6.16 3.81 -9.68
CA ARG A 15 5.66 2.76 -10.59
C ARG A 15 6.08 2.97 -12.04
N ASN A 16 5.91 4.18 -12.57
CA ASN A 16 6.25 4.52 -13.96
C ASN A 16 7.77 4.58 -14.22
N LEU A 17 8.57 4.72 -13.17
CA LEU A 17 10.03 4.79 -13.21
C LEU A 17 10.71 3.44 -12.94
N THR A 18 9.96 2.42 -12.50
CA THR A 18 10.49 1.09 -12.15
C THR A 18 11.41 0.53 -13.24
N LYS A 19 10.98 0.56 -14.50
CA LYS A 19 11.78 0.07 -15.65
C LYS A 19 13.17 0.72 -15.76
N HIS A 20 13.29 1.99 -15.37
CA HIS A 20 14.55 2.73 -15.41
C HIS A 20 15.37 2.46 -14.14
N ILE A 21 14.73 2.48 -12.97
CA ILE A 21 15.40 2.22 -11.68
C ILE A 21 16.03 0.82 -11.66
N LEU A 22 15.32 -0.19 -12.17
CA LEU A 22 15.82 -1.57 -12.19
C LEU A 22 17.09 -1.77 -13.04
N GLN A 23 17.34 -0.91 -14.03
CA GLN A 23 18.56 -1.00 -14.86
C GLN A 23 19.83 -0.72 -14.07
N PHE A 24 19.70 -0.03 -12.93
CA PHE A 24 20.82 0.32 -12.05
C PHE A 24 20.94 -0.63 -10.85
N LEU A 25 20.01 -1.56 -10.67
CA LEU A 25 20.11 -2.57 -9.62
C LEU A 25 21.00 -3.74 -10.05
N PRO A 26 21.73 -4.37 -9.11
CA PRO A 26 22.37 -5.66 -9.36
C PRO A 26 21.34 -6.71 -9.79
N LYS A 27 21.78 -7.71 -10.56
CA LYS A 27 20.90 -8.81 -11.02
C LYS A 27 20.26 -9.59 -9.87
N LYS A 28 20.96 -9.72 -8.74
CA LYS A 28 20.47 -10.32 -7.50
C LYS A 28 21.06 -9.61 -6.30
N ILE A 29 20.23 -9.43 -5.27
CA ILE A 29 20.62 -8.91 -3.96
C ILE A 29 19.97 -9.76 -2.86
N ASN A 30 20.62 -9.86 -1.70
CA ASN A 30 20.08 -10.65 -0.60
C ASN A 30 18.86 -9.97 0.06
N ARG A 31 18.92 -8.63 0.17
CA ARG A 31 17.88 -7.80 0.78
C ARG A 31 17.73 -6.48 0.05
N LEU A 32 16.50 -6.05 -0.20
CA LEU A 32 16.18 -4.68 -0.55
C LEU A 32 15.78 -3.91 0.72
N VAL A 33 16.34 -2.72 0.92
CA VAL A 33 15.99 -1.82 2.04
C VAL A 33 15.44 -0.55 1.43
N GLU A 34 14.19 -0.20 1.76
CA GLU A 34 13.53 1.03 1.33
C GLU A 34 13.23 1.92 2.54
N PRO A 35 14.09 2.91 2.85
CA PRO A 35 13.86 3.85 3.96
C PRO A 35 12.63 4.76 3.77
N PHE A 36 12.19 4.92 2.52
CA PHE A 36 11.04 5.74 2.10
C PHE A 36 10.21 4.94 1.09
N ALA A 37 9.57 3.88 1.57
CA ALA A 37 8.91 2.90 0.72
C ALA A 37 7.68 3.48 0.00
N GLY A 38 6.95 4.44 0.61
CA GLY A 38 5.63 4.83 0.14
C GLY A 38 4.74 3.59 0.02
N THR A 39 4.23 3.30 -1.18
CA THR A 39 3.45 2.08 -1.48
C THR A 39 4.29 0.90 -1.97
N ALA A 40 5.59 0.89 -1.68
CA ALA A 40 6.52 -0.22 -1.96
C ALA A 40 6.61 -0.63 -3.44
N ALA A 41 6.44 0.33 -4.37
CA ALA A 41 6.42 0.06 -5.80
C ALA A 41 7.72 -0.61 -6.31
N ILE A 42 8.88 -0.29 -5.71
CA ILE A 42 10.16 -0.93 -6.07
C ILE A 42 10.24 -2.34 -5.47
N SER A 43 9.80 -2.55 -4.23
CA SER A 43 9.72 -3.89 -3.64
C SER A 43 8.82 -4.84 -4.43
N VAL A 44 7.64 -4.38 -4.86
CA VAL A 44 6.73 -5.20 -5.70
C VAL A 44 7.42 -5.66 -6.97
N VAL A 45 8.05 -4.74 -7.72
CA VAL A 45 8.69 -5.10 -9.00
C VAL A 45 9.96 -5.93 -8.79
N THR A 46 10.75 -5.67 -7.75
CA THR A 46 11.98 -6.45 -7.46
C THR A 46 11.66 -7.85 -6.96
N SER A 47 10.59 -8.01 -6.17
CA SER A 47 10.04 -9.31 -5.77
C SER A 47 9.54 -10.09 -7.00
N ALA A 48 8.74 -9.47 -7.85
CA ALA A 48 8.20 -10.12 -9.04
C ALA A 48 9.26 -10.52 -10.09
N ASN A 49 10.40 -9.83 -10.12
CA ASN A 49 11.54 -10.19 -10.97
C ASN A 49 12.57 -11.07 -10.24
N HIS A 50 12.28 -11.52 -9.01
CA HIS A 50 13.17 -12.34 -8.18
C HIS A 50 14.58 -11.74 -7.99
N ILE A 51 14.68 -10.41 -7.97
CA ILE A 51 15.93 -9.67 -7.75
C ILE A 51 16.33 -9.75 -6.28
N ALA A 52 15.36 -9.66 -5.37
CA ALA A 52 15.54 -9.78 -3.92
C ALA A 52 14.60 -10.82 -3.33
N GLN A 53 15.00 -11.43 -2.22
CA GLN A 53 14.20 -12.43 -1.49
C GLN A 53 13.76 -11.95 -0.10
N THR A 54 14.42 -10.91 0.43
CA THR A 54 14.04 -10.30 1.71
C THR A 54 13.92 -8.80 1.53
N PHE A 55 13.00 -8.19 2.27
CA PHE A 55 12.64 -6.78 2.13
C PHE A 55 12.61 -6.14 3.51
N TRP A 56 13.05 -4.89 3.59
CA TRP A 56 12.87 -4.04 4.76
C TRP A 56 12.25 -2.74 4.28
N LEU A 57 10.96 -2.57 4.57
CA LEU A 57 10.19 -1.39 4.22
C LEU A 57 10.12 -0.46 5.42
N ASN A 58 10.36 0.82 5.20
CA ASN A 58 10.18 1.87 6.18
C ASN A 58 9.55 3.09 5.51
N ASP A 59 8.72 3.79 6.27
CA ASP A 59 8.22 5.11 5.93
C ASP A 59 7.88 5.84 7.24
N LEU A 60 7.88 7.17 7.24
CA LEU A 60 7.47 7.95 8.40
C LEU A 60 5.98 7.81 8.67
N ASN A 61 5.19 7.58 7.61
CA ASN A 61 3.75 7.41 7.73
C ASN A 61 3.40 6.02 8.31
N LYS A 62 3.28 5.96 9.63
CA LYS A 62 3.01 4.72 10.36
C LYS A 62 1.75 3.97 9.87
N PRO A 63 0.57 4.62 9.73
CA PRO A 63 -0.62 3.95 9.17
C PRO A 63 -0.40 3.36 7.77
N LEU A 64 0.44 3.97 6.94
CA LEU A 64 0.76 3.42 5.62
C LEU A 64 1.58 2.12 5.72
N ILE A 65 2.59 2.09 6.59
CA ILE A 65 3.41 0.89 6.80
C ILE A 65 2.58 -0.25 7.40
N GLU A 66 1.75 0.05 8.41
CA GLU A 66 0.85 -0.94 9.00
C GLU A 66 -0.18 -1.45 7.98
N LEU A 67 -0.68 -0.58 7.09
CA LEU A 67 -1.56 -0.98 6.00
C LEU A 67 -0.85 -1.89 4.98
N LEU A 68 0.41 -1.62 4.65
CA LEU A 68 1.20 -2.51 3.78
C LEU A 68 1.43 -3.87 4.44
N GLU A 69 1.72 -3.89 5.75
CA GLU A 69 1.89 -5.13 6.51
C GLU A 69 0.59 -5.96 6.51
N LEU A 70 -0.57 -5.34 6.78
CA LEU A 70 -1.88 -6.01 6.69
C LEU A 70 -2.15 -6.58 5.30
N ALA A 71 -1.82 -5.84 4.23
CA ALA A 71 -2.01 -6.31 2.86
C ALA A 71 -1.12 -7.50 2.49
N ILE A 72 0.02 -7.67 3.16
CA ILE A 72 0.95 -8.78 2.93
C ILE A 72 0.59 -9.99 3.80
N GLU A 73 0.36 -9.76 5.08
CA GLU A 73 0.23 -10.81 6.09
C GLU A 73 -1.22 -11.31 6.25
N THR A 74 -2.22 -10.40 6.13
CA THR A 74 -3.65 -10.73 6.29
C THR A 74 -4.51 -10.15 5.16
N PRO A 75 -4.21 -10.45 3.87
CA PRO A 75 -4.86 -9.82 2.71
C PRO A 75 -6.39 -9.99 2.66
N ASN A 76 -6.91 -11.13 3.14
CA ASN A 76 -8.36 -11.36 3.18
C ASN A 76 -9.05 -10.48 4.23
N GLU A 77 -8.43 -10.28 5.40
CA GLU A 77 -9.01 -9.45 6.47
C GLU A 77 -9.21 -8.01 5.99
N ILE A 78 -8.17 -7.43 5.36
CA ILE A 78 -8.25 -6.05 4.87
C ILE A 78 -9.22 -5.93 3.68
N ALA A 79 -9.27 -6.93 2.80
CA ALA A 79 -10.18 -6.94 1.66
C ALA A 79 -11.66 -7.06 2.10
N ASP A 80 -11.95 -7.94 3.06
CA ASP A 80 -13.28 -8.13 3.62
C ASP A 80 -13.73 -6.87 4.36
N PHE A 81 -12.90 -6.32 5.24
CA PHE A 81 -13.19 -5.09 5.96
C PHE A 81 -13.45 -3.91 5.01
N TYR A 82 -12.61 -3.72 4.00
CA TYR A 82 -12.81 -2.66 3.01
C TYR A 82 -14.13 -2.85 2.27
N SER A 83 -14.47 -4.09 1.89
CA SER A 83 -15.70 -4.40 1.17
C SER A 83 -16.94 -4.15 2.01
N GLU A 84 -16.92 -4.50 3.29
CA GLU A 84 -18.00 -4.18 4.25
C GLU A 84 -18.18 -2.66 4.37
N LEU A 85 -17.11 -1.94 4.70
CA LEU A 85 -17.13 -0.48 4.86
C LEU A 85 -17.54 0.25 3.57
N TRP A 86 -17.12 -0.25 2.41
CA TRP A 86 -17.54 0.28 1.12
C TRP A 86 -19.04 0.14 0.88
N ASN A 87 -19.68 -0.92 1.38
CA ASN A 87 -21.12 -1.14 1.19
C ASN A 87 -21.98 -0.41 2.24
N GLU A 88 -21.40 0.02 3.36
CA GLU A 88 -22.10 0.77 4.42
C GLU A 88 -22.47 2.21 4.04
N GLN A 89 -21.83 2.76 3.00
CA GLN A 89 -21.90 4.19 2.68
C GLN A 89 -23.29 4.73 2.26
N ASN A 90 -24.31 3.86 2.11
CA ASN A 90 -25.75 4.18 1.97
C ASN A 90 -26.08 5.41 1.07
N ALA A 91 -27.22 6.08 1.29
CA ALA A 91 -27.72 7.16 0.45
C ALA A 91 -26.91 8.48 0.54
N ASP A 92 -26.17 8.71 1.64
CA ASP A 92 -25.31 9.89 1.80
C ASP A 92 -23.85 9.47 1.98
N SER A 93 -23.23 9.24 0.83
CA SER A 93 -21.86 8.79 0.76
C SER A 93 -20.89 9.84 1.33
N LEU A 94 -21.16 11.14 1.18
CA LEU A 94 -20.25 12.20 1.63
C LEU A 94 -20.22 12.29 3.16
N ALA A 95 -21.39 12.21 3.81
CA ALA A 95 -21.46 12.18 5.26
C ALA A 95 -20.67 10.99 5.84
N HIS A 96 -20.81 9.81 5.22
CA HIS A 96 -20.06 8.62 5.63
C HIS A 96 -18.54 8.79 5.48
N TYR A 97 -18.05 9.45 4.42
CA TYR A 97 -16.61 9.76 4.28
C TYR A 97 -16.09 10.57 5.48
N PHE A 98 -16.82 11.62 5.86
CA PHE A 98 -16.41 12.48 6.97
C PHE A 98 -16.49 11.79 8.32
N GLU A 99 -17.45 10.89 8.51
CA GLU A 99 -17.52 10.02 9.67
C GLU A 99 -16.29 9.11 9.78
N ILE A 100 -15.97 8.37 8.71
CA ILE A 100 -14.80 7.49 8.69
C ILE A 100 -13.51 8.28 8.90
N ARG A 101 -13.38 9.46 8.29
CA ARG A 101 -12.23 10.35 8.53
C ARG A 101 -12.14 10.79 9.99
N SER A 102 -13.27 11.07 10.65
CA SER A 102 -13.30 11.43 12.07
C SER A 102 -12.83 10.28 12.97
N ILE A 103 -13.23 9.05 12.64
CA ILE A 103 -12.80 7.85 13.36
C ILE A 103 -11.31 7.58 13.12
N PHE A 104 -10.84 7.67 11.87
CA PHE A 104 -9.42 7.51 11.53
C PHE A 104 -8.55 8.53 12.27
N ASN A 105 -8.93 9.81 12.30
CA ASN A 105 -8.16 10.85 12.99
C ASN A 105 -8.00 10.60 14.51
N LYS A 106 -8.86 9.77 15.12
CA LYS A 106 -8.80 9.40 16.54
C LYS A 106 -8.04 8.10 16.77
N THR A 107 -8.13 7.16 15.83
CA THR A 107 -7.66 5.77 16.00
C THR A 107 -6.34 5.51 15.27
N ASN A 108 -6.08 6.23 14.18
CA ASN A 108 -5.06 5.95 13.17
C ASN A 108 -5.15 4.52 12.60
N ASP A 109 -6.35 3.93 12.58
CA ASP A 109 -6.54 2.55 12.10
C ASP A 109 -6.18 2.44 10.60
N PRO A 110 -5.19 1.60 10.23
CA PRO A 110 -4.78 1.42 8.84
C PRO A 110 -5.90 0.89 7.93
N LYS A 111 -6.86 0.12 8.47
CA LYS A 111 -7.99 -0.41 7.68
C LYS A 111 -8.93 0.70 7.22
N LEU A 112 -9.21 1.67 8.10
CA LEU A 112 -9.93 2.89 7.74
C LEU A 112 -9.11 3.76 6.77
N PHE A 113 -7.78 3.75 6.91
CA PHE A 113 -6.91 4.53 6.03
C PHE A 113 -7.00 4.07 4.57
N LEU A 114 -7.10 2.76 4.32
CA LEU A 114 -7.32 2.22 2.97
C LEU A 114 -8.58 2.81 2.34
N TYR A 115 -9.68 2.87 3.09
CA TYR A 115 -10.93 3.47 2.63
C TYR A 115 -10.75 4.93 2.23
N LEU A 116 -10.04 5.72 3.06
CA LEU A 116 -9.81 7.14 2.80
C LEU A 116 -8.90 7.41 1.60
N LEU A 117 -8.00 6.47 1.27
CA LEU A 117 -7.06 6.59 0.15
C LEU A 117 -7.63 6.09 -1.18
N ALA A 118 -8.54 5.11 -1.15
CA ALA A 118 -9.07 4.45 -2.32
C ALA A 118 -10.43 4.99 -2.79
N ARG A 119 -11.01 5.94 -2.04
CA ARG A 119 -12.30 6.56 -2.34
C ARG A 119 -12.18 7.83 -3.18
#